data_AF-A0A8T3NU31-F1
#
_entry.id   AF-A0A8T3NU31-F1
#
_cell.length_a   1.000
_cell.length_b   1.000
_cell.length_c   1.000
_cell.angle_alpha   90.00
_cell.angle_beta   90.00
_cell.angle_gamma   90.00
#
_symmetry.space_group_name_H-M   'P 1'
#
loop_
_entity.id
_entity.type
_entity.pdbx_description
1 polymer ?
#
loop_
_entity_poly.entity_id
_entity_poly.type
_entity_poly.pdbx_seq_one_letter_code
_entity_poly.pdbx_strand_id
1 'polypeptide(L)'
;MNADRIDQRREGARLIAERCRQLAREFDVDLKSIDWKESLDDEAASTFTLILGIESESDEIQLADSELRSYAGGKNTDGTDAKLETALNKRY
;
A
#
# COMPACT_ATOMS: atom_id res chain seq x y z
N MET A 1 -7.14 6.45 -23.73
CA MET A 1 -7.33 7.12 -22.43
C MET A 1 -6.25 6.61 -21.46
N ASN A 2 -5.23 7.42 -21.14
CA ASN A 2 -4.10 7.03 -20.27
C ASN A 2 -4.02 7.87 -18.99
N ALA A 3 -4.60 9.07 -18.95
CA ALA A 3 -4.59 9.93 -17.77
C ALA A 3 -5.34 9.30 -16.58
N ASP A 4 -6.48 8.66 -16.84
CA ASP A 4 -7.33 8.02 -15.83
C ASP A 4 -6.60 6.91 -15.05
N ARG A 5 -5.73 6.14 -15.74
CA ARG A 5 -4.99 5.02 -15.11
C ARG A 5 -3.89 5.49 -14.17
N ILE A 6 -3.23 6.62 -14.47
CA ILE A 6 -2.22 7.19 -13.58
C ILE A 6 -2.91 7.82 -12.36
N ASP A 7 -4.04 8.48 -12.57
CA ASP A 7 -4.83 9.12 -11.53
C ASP A 7 -5.36 8.10 -10.51
N GLN A 8 -6.00 7.02 -10.98
CA GLN A 8 -6.47 5.93 -10.13
C GLN A 8 -5.35 5.26 -9.34
N ARG A 9 -4.17 5.07 -9.93
CA ARG A 9 -3.03 4.48 -9.19
C ARG A 9 -2.57 5.38 -8.05
N ARG A 10 -2.44 6.69 -8.31
CA ARG A 10 -2.03 7.68 -7.30
C ARG A 10 -3.08 7.81 -6.19
N GLU A 11 -4.35 7.84 -6.56
CA GLU A 11 -5.45 7.86 -5.60
C GLU A 11 -5.47 6.59 -4.76
N GLY A 12 -5.33 5.41 -5.38
CA GLY A 12 -5.24 4.13 -4.68
C GLY A 12 -4.08 4.10 -3.68
N ALA A 13 -2.89 4.52 -4.10
CA ALA A 13 -1.72 4.61 -3.22
C ALA A 13 -1.95 5.60 -2.06
N ARG A 14 -2.61 6.73 -2.32
CA ARG A 14 -2.96 7.71 -1.27
C ARG A 14 -3.92 7.11 -0.25
N LEU A 15 -4.98 6.44 -0.70
CA LEU A 15 -5.99 5.81 0.17
C LEU A 15 -5.38 4.68 1.00
N ILE A 16 -4.55 3.84 0.39
CA ILE A 16 -3.84 2.76 1.09
C ILE A 16 -2.90 3.33 2.16
N ALA A 17 -2.15 4.39 1.83
CA ALA A 17 -1.29 5.04 2.82
C ALA A 17 -2.08 5.64 3.98
N GLU A 18 -3.29 6.17 3.74
CA GLU A 18 -4.19 6.64 4.79
C GLU A 18 -4.68 5.47 5.66
N ARG A 19 -5.06 4.34 5.04
CA ARG A 19 -5.46 3.13 5.76
C ARG A 19 -4.33 2.59 6.63
N CYS A 20 -3.10 2.56 6.13
CA CYS A 20 -1.93 2.17 6.93
C CYS A 20 -1.78 3.02 8.19
N ARG A 21 -2.00 4.34 8.10
CA ARG A 21 -1.91 5.23 9.27
C ARG A 21 -3.02 4.98 10.27
N GLN A 22 -4.22 4.62 9.80
CA GLN A 22 -5.34 4.25 10.67
C GLN A 22 -5.00 2.95 11.41
N LEU A 23 -4.67 1.89 10.66
CA LEU A 23 -4.30 0.60 11.22
C LEU A 23 -3.12 0.69 12.18
N ALA A 24 -2.09 1.46 11.84
CA ALA A 24 -0.95 1.67 12.72
C ALA A 24 -1.38 2.27 14.07
N ARG A 25 -2.32 3.22 14.09
CA ARG A 25 -2.85 3.77 15.34
C ARG A 25 -3.74 2.75 16.08
N GLU A 26 -4.52 1.96 15.35
CA GLU A 26 -5.37 0.91 15.93
C GLU A 26 -4.52 -0.17 16.62
N PHE A 27 -3.35 -0.50 16.06
CA PHE A 27 -2.41 -1.49 16.58
C PHE A 27 -1.32 -0.90 17.49
N ASP A 28 -1.37 0.40 17.81
CA ASP A 28 -0.33 1.10 18.60
C ASP A 28 1.09 1.02 17.99
N VAL A 29 1.18 0.90 16.66
CA VAL A 29 2.42 0.86 15.88
C VAL A 29 2.96 2.27 15.64
N ASP A 30 4.22 2.49 16.01
CA ASP A 30 4.93 3.75 15.79
C ASP A 30 5.43 3.88 14.34
N LEU A 31 4.53 4.28 13.44
CA LEU A 31 4.81 4.49 12.03
C LEU A 31 5.53 5.85 11.80
N LYS A 32 6.81 5.79 11.44
CA LYS A 32 7.67 6.95 11.16
C LYS A 32 7.55 7.51 9.75
N SER A 33 7.45 6.64 8.74
CA SER A 33 7.41 7.04 7.34
C SER A 33 6.57 6.09 6.49
N ILE A 34 6.07 6.60 5.38
CA ILE A 34 5.42 5.81 4.32
C ILE A 34 6.03 6.26 3.00
N ASP A 35 6.65 5.32 2.30
CA ASP A 35 7.27 5.53 1.01
C ASP A 35 6.76 4.52 -0.02
N TRP A 36 7.03 4.76 -1.30
CA TRP A 36 6.54 3.95 -2.40
C TRP A 36 7.63 3.75 -3.44
N LYS A 37 7.84 2.48 -3.81
CA LYS A 37 8.75 2.08 -4.87
C LYS A 37 7.96 1.39 -5.98
N GLU A 38 7.98 1.96 -7.18
CA GLU A 38 7.43 1.33 -8.38
C GLU A 38 8.53 0.48 -9.02
N SER A 39 8.24 -0.81 -9.24
CA SER A 39 9.11 -1.71 -10.00
C SER A 39 8.50 -1.91 -11.39
N LEU A 40 9.16 -1.34 -12.39
CA LEU A 40 8.83 -1.49 -13.80
C LEU A 40 9.67 -2.63 -14.37
N ASP A 41 9.22 -3.86 -14.21
CA ASP A 41 9.76 -4.99 -14.96
C ASP A 41 9.05 -5.05 -16.33
N ASP A 42 9.81 -5.14 -17.41
CA ASP A 42 9.33 -4.88 -18.79
C ASP A 42 8.36 -5.98 -19.31
N GLU A 43 8.26 -7.14 -18.63
CA GLU A 43 7.48 -8.30 -19.09
C GLU A 43 6.39 -8.81 -18.11
N ALA A 44 6.32 -8.30 -16.87
CA ALA A 44 5.32 -8.74 -15.89
C ALA A 44 4.68 -7.53 -15.19
N ALA A 45 3.36 -7.59 -14.96
CA ALA A 45 2.53 -6.52 -14.42
C ALA A 45 3.25 -5.60 -13.40
N SER A 46 3.14 -4.28 -13.58
CA SER A 46 3.75 -3.29 -12.68
C SER A 46 3.41 -3.59 -11.23
N THR A 47 4.45 -3.86 -10.44
CA THR A 47 4.33 -4.11 -8.99
C THR A 47 4.73 -2.85 -8.24
N PHE A 48 4.00 -2.58 -7.18
CA PHE A 48 4.20 -1.44 -6.29
C PHE A 48 4.61 -1.96 -4.93
N THR A 49 5.71 -1.47 -4.41
CA THR A 49 6.16 -1.78 -3.06
C THR A 49 5.86 -0.59 -2.18
N LEU A 50 4.96 -0.77 -1.24
CA LEU A 50 4.70 0.16 -0.15
C LEU A 50 5.72 -0.09 0.95
N ILE A 51 6.47 0.93 1.32
CA ILE A 51 7.53 0.84 2.34
C ILE A 51 7.04 1.58 3.58
N LEU A 52 6.85 0.86 4.68
CA LEU A 52 6.41 1.38 5.96
C LEU A 52 7.61 1.46 6.89
N GLY A 53 8.07 2.68 7.21
CA GLY A 53 9.08 2.88 8.24
C GLY A 53 8.42 2.77 9.61
N ILE A 54 8.69 1.69 10.34
CA ILE A 54 8.11 1.39 11.66
C ILE A 54 9.26 1.38 12.66
N GLU A 55 9.21 2.28 13.64
CA GLU A 55 10.28 2.51 14.60
C GLU A 55 11.66 2.76 13.93
N SER A 56 12.59 1.80 14.05
CA SER A 56 13.95 1.85 13.48
C SER A 56 14.12 0.92 12.27
N GLU A 57 13.04 0.32 11.78
CA GLU A 57 13.05 -0.65 10.69
C GLU A 57 12.06 -0.24 9.58
N SER A 58 12.09 -0.96 8.46
CA SER A 58 11.12 -0.77 7.38
C SER A 58 10.51 -2.10 7.01
N ASP A 59 9.19 -2.12 6.82
CA ASP A 59 8.46 -3.27 6.28
C ASP A 59 8.01 -2.94 4.85
N GLU A 60 8.03 -3.94 3.97
CA GLU A 60 7.78 -3.78 2.54
C GLU A 60 6.59 -4.63 2.11
N ILE A 61 5.56 -3.98 1.58
CA ILE A 61 4.33 -4.64 1.16
C ILE A 61 4.22 -4.55 -0.36
N GLN A 62 4.19 -5.72 -1.01
CA GLN A 62 3.99 -5.79 -2.46
C GLN A 62 2.50 -5.77 -2.83
N LEU A 63 2.16 -4.81 -3.68
CA LEU A 63 0.83 -4.54 -4.18
C LEU A 63 0.83 -4.58 -5.70
N ALA A 64 -0.14 -5.27 -6.28
CA ALA A 64 -0.35 -5.25 -7.71
C ALA A 64 -1.00 -3.92 -8.14
N ASP A 65 -0.73 -3.49 -9.37
CA ASP A 65 -1.46 -2.40 -10.04
C ASP A 65 -2.99 -2.55 -9.95
N SER A 66 -3.51 -3.78 -10.03
CA SER A 66 -4.93 -4.04 -9.87
C SER A 66 -5.45 -3.75 -8.46
N GLU A 67 -4.64 -3.92 -7.42
CA GLU A 67 -5.01 -3.62 -6.04
C GLU A 67 -5.15 -2.11 -5.85
N LEU A 68 -4.17 -1.32 -6.28
CA LEU A 68 -4.23 0.15 -6.22
C LEU A 68 -5.51 0.69 -6.88
N ARG A 69 -5.80 0.22 -8.10
CA ARG A 69 -7.02 0.64 -8.81
C ARG A 69 -8.30 0.20 -8.12
N SER A 70 -8.31 -1.01 -7.55
CA SER A 70 -9.49 -1.53 -6.85
C SER A 70 -9.76 -0.69 -5.60
N TYR A 71 -8.69 -0.31 -4.89
CA TYR A 71 -8.73 0.59 -3.74
C TYR A 71 -9.24 1.99 -4.10
N ALA A 72 -8.73 2.58 -5.20
CA ALA A 72 -9.24 3.85 -5.73
C ALA A 72 -10.73 3.78 -6.12
N GLY A 73 -11.17 2.63 -6.63
CA GLY A 73 -12.56 2.38 -6.97
C GLY A 73 -13.45 1.94 -5.80
N GLY A 74 -12.90 1.81 -4.58
CA GLY A 74 -13.62 1.33 -3.40
C GLY A 74 -14.15 -0.11 -3.52
N LYS A 75 -13.48 -0.97 -4.29
CA LYS A 75 -13.89 -2.36 -4.54
C LYS A 75 -12.78 -3.31 -4.11
N ASN A 76 -13.13 -4.47 -3.54
CA ASN A 76 -12.19 -5.56 -3.23
C ASN A 76 -10.92 -5.10 -2.47
N THR A 77 -11.08 -4.35 -1.39
CA THR A 77 -9.96 -3.85 -0.57
C THR A 77 -9.50 -4.82 0.51
N ASP A 78 -10.31 -5.84 0.85
CA ASP A 78 -10.03 -6.80 1.93
C ASP A 78 -8.66 -7.49 1.79
N GLY A 79 -8.28 -7.89 0.57
CA GLY A 79 -7.00 -8.55 0.33
C GLY A 79 -5.80 -7.64 0.55
N THR A 80 -5.96 -6.35 0.22
CA THR A 80 -4.92 -5.34 0.49
C THR A 80 -4.89 -5.00 1.97
N ASP A 81 -6.04 -4.83 2.62
CA ASP A 81 -6.15 -4.56 4.06
C ASP A 81 -5.49 -5.66 4.89
N ALA A 82 -5.78 -6.92 4.59
CA ALA A 82 -5.17 -8.06 5.27
C ALA A 82 -3.64 -8.03 5.18
N LYS A 83 -3.05 -7.58 4.06
CA LYS A 83 -1.60 -7.41 3.92
C LYS A 83 -1.07 -6.28 4.79
N LEU A 84 -1.77 -5.14 4.83
CA LEU A 84 -1.41 -4.01 5.68
C LEU A 84 -1.45 -4.39 7.16
N GLU A 85 -2.53 -5.04 7.58
CA GLU A 85 -2.72 -5.54 8.92
C GLU A 85 -1.63 -6.53 9.30
N THR A 86 -1.34 -7.49 8.41
CA THR A 86 -0.27 -8.47 8.64
C THR A 86 1.08 -7.78 8.82
N ALA A 87 1.43 -6.83 7.95
CA ALA A 87 2.71 -6.12 8.02
C ALA A 87 2.85 -5.29 9.31
N LEU A 88 1.79 -4.57 9.69
CA LEU A 88 1.78 -3.74 10.89
C LEU A 88 1.74 -4.58 12.18
N ASN A 89 1.00 -5.69 12.19
CA ASN A 89 0.80 -6.52 13.37
C ASN A 89 1.85 -7.63 13.56
N LYS A 90 2.75 -7.86 12.61
CA LYS A 90 3.77 -8.93 12.66
C LYS A 90 4.67 -8.90 13.91
N ARG A 91 4.74 -7.76 14.61
CA ARG A 91 5.57 -7.56 15.81
C ARG A 91 4.84 -7.77 17.14
N TYR A 92 3.52 -7.99 17.13
CA TYR A 92 2.71 -8.30 18.33
C TYR A 92 2.35 -9.79 18.36
#